data_AF-A0A1H6LMS6-F1
#
_entry.id   AF-A0A1H6LMS6-F1
#
_cell.length_a   1.000
_cell.length_b   1.000
_cell.length_c   1.000
_cell.angle_alpha   90.00
_cell.angle_beta   90.00
_cell.angle_gamma   90.00
#
_symmetry.space_group_name_H-M   'P 1'
#
loop_
_entity.id
_entity.type
_entity.pdbx_description
1 polymer ?
#
loop_
_entity_poly.entity_id
_entity_poly.type
_entity_poly.pdbx_seq_one_letter_code
_entity_poly.pdbx_strand_id
1 'polypeptide(L)'
;MTRVESADALARLLDELAWLQDTYCLEMSAPPGAAVAPERVELVLRDEGTGGFDPGDVRVHAQSRLTALGIREWSFLGEHFDHAPDHCMAGADLIEDTDRFGLAFDVPSPVRLVATAFEHERLPDHHAVVPPWTSTSWLQVTAPRAQVPSPAEWVEAFDAEGAEVTWRLYGGPAHPTENVSADYTGWFLERPSRVDEHLSGLFMFTVGSGHVYVDRKDVDDDLWWVFCRAAARLFPTGEFESGNLRFTAEEWLARLSSEGHGAQ
;
A
#
# COMPACT_ATOMS: atom_id res chain seq x y z
N MET A 1 -31.78 -11.06 -1.16
CA MET A 1 -31.49 -10.74 -2.56
C MET A 1 -32.34 -9.54 -2.94
N THR A 2 -31.70 -8.45 -3.35
CA THR A 2 -32.34 -7.19 -3.73
C THR A 2 -32.21 -7.03 -5.23
N ARG A 3 -33.31 -6.68 -5.91
CA ARG A 3 -33.32 -6.47 -7.35
C ARG A 3 -33.37 -4.99 -7.68
N VAL A 4 -32.56 -4.57 -8.64
CA VAL A 4 -32.33 -3.19 -9.06
C VAL A 4 -32.68 -3.08 -10.54
N GLU A 5 -33.63 -2.22 -10.89
CA GLU A 5 -34.15 -2.07 -12.26
C GLU A 5 -34.15 -0.61 -12.74
N SER A 6 -33.46 0.28 -12.02
CA SER A 6 -33.28 1.68 -12.42
C SER A 6 -31.94 2.25 -11.94
N ALA A 7 -31.48 3.32 -12.60
CA ALA A 7 -30.28 4.07 -12.22
C ALA A 7 -30.34 4.55 -10.77
N ASP A 8 -31.45 5.17 -10.34
CA ASP A 8 -31.65 5.62 -8.96
C ASP A 8 -31.54 4.49 -7.93
N ALA A 9 -32.05 3.30 -8.25
CA ALA A 9 -31.96 2.15 -7.37
C ALA A 9 -30.54 1.60 -7.31
N LEU A 10 -29.81 1.65 -8.44
CA LEU A 10 -28.39 1.28 -8.47
C LEU A 10 -27.54 2.27 -7.69
N ALA A 11 -27.80 3.57 -7.81
CA ALA A 11 -27.11 4.61 -7.04
C ALA A 11 -27.27 4.39 -5.53
N ARG A 12 -28.48 4.09 -5.04
CA ARG A 12 -28.71 3.75 -3.63
C ARG A 12 -27.97 2.50 -3.18
N LEU A 13 -27.92 1.46 -4.04
CA LEU A 13 -27.13 0.28 -3.75
C LEU A 13 -25.63 0.60 -3.70
N LEU A 14 -25.13 1.44 -4.60
CA LEU A 14 -23.74 1.90 -4.58
C LEU A 14 -23.45 2.71 -3.32
N ASP A 15 -24.34 3.59 -2.87
CA ASP A 15 -24.20 4.28 -1.57
C ASP A 15 -24.03 3.28 -0.40
N GLU A 16 -24.84 2.21 -0.37
CA GLU A 16 -24.73 1.14 0.64
C GLU A 16 -23.41 0.36 0.56
N LEU A 17 -22.83 0.27 -0.65
CA LEU A 17 -21.56 -0.38 -0.93
C LEU A 17 -20.38 0.61 -0.99
N ALA A 18 -20.54 1.82 -0.45
CA ALA A 18 -19.54 2.89 -0.46
C ALA A 18 -18.95 3.16 -1.85
N TRP A 19 -19.79 3.13 -2.88
CA TRP A 19 -19.43 3.29 -4.29
C TRP A 19 -18.31 2.33 -4.74
N LEU A 20 -18.21 1.15 -4.13
CA LEU A 20 -17.16 0.16 -4.36
C LEU A 20 -15.74 0.71 -4.12
N GLN A 21 -15.61 1.81 -3.39
CA GLN A 21 -14.33 2.33 -2.94
C GLN A 21 -13.63 1.28 -2.08
N ASP A 22 -12.34 1.07 -2.34
CA ASP A 22 -11.47 0.15 -1.60
C ASP A 22 -12.02 -1.29 -1.52
N THR A 23 -12.78 -1.68 -2.55
CA THR A 23 -13.38 -3.01 -2.70
C THR A 23 -12.51 -3.85 -3.64
N TYR A 24 -12.58 -5.17 -3.50
CA TYR A 24 -11.89 -6.15 -4.32
C TYR A 24 -12.90 -6.99 -5.11
N CYS A 25 -12.71 -7.11 -6.42
CA CYS A 25 -13.46 -8.06 -7.25
C CYS A 25 -12.75 -9.42 -7.22
N LEU A 26 -13.18 -10.32 -6.34
CA LEU A 26 -12.55 -11.61 -6.11
C LEU A 26 -12.77 -12.58 -7.27
N GLU A 27 -13.98 -12.60 -7.81
CA GLU A 27 -14.39 -13.49 -8.88
C GLU A 27 -15.26 -12.75 -9.89
N MET A 28 -15.11 -13.16 -11.14
CA MET A 28 -15.86 -12.63 -12.28
C MET A 28 -16.26 -13.79 -13.18
N SER A 29 -17.56 -13.99 -13.40
CA SER A 29 -18.05 -15.18 -14.12
C SER A 29 -17.70 -15.21 -15.61
N ALA A 30 -17.47 -14.04 -16.22
CA ALA A 30 -17.06 -13.91 -17.62
C ALA A 30 -16.24 -12.63 -17.82
N PRO A 31 -15.09 -12.69 -18.51
CA PRO A 31 -14.28 -11.51 -18.79
C PRO A 31 -15.00 -10.56 -19.79
N PRO A 32 -14.76 -9.24 -19.70
CA PRO A 32 -15.26 -8.26 -20.66
C PRO A 32 -14.57 -8.37 -22.02
N GLY A 33 -15.18 -7.75 -23.05
CA GLY A 33 -14.60 -7.68 -24.39
C GLY A 33 -14.89 -8.88 -25.30
N ALA A 34 -15.78 -9.78 -24.88
CA ALA A 34 -16.31 -10.81 -25.78
C ALA A 34 -17.08 -10.19 -26.96
N ALA A 35 -16.99 -10.82 -28.15
CA ALA A 35 -17.68 -10.34 -29.35
C ALA A 35 -19.22 -10.29 -29.20
N VAL A 36 -19.75 -11.14 -28.32
CA VAL A 36 -21.16 -11.14 -27.90
C VAL A 36 -21.18 -10.99 -26.39
N ALA A 37 -21.90 -9.98 -25.91
CA ALA A 37 -22.08 -9.78 -24.48
C ALA A 37 -22.81 -10.98 -23.86
N PRO A 38 -22.31 -11.53 -22.73
CA PRO A 38 -22.98 -12.62 -22.03
C PRO A 38 -24.36 -12.17 -21.53
N GLU A 39 -25.32 -13.08 -21.38
CA GLU A 39 -26.65 -12.71 -20.85
C GLU A 39 -26.62 -12.31 -19.37
N ARG A 40 -25.60 -12.79 -18.65
CA ARG A 40 -25.39 -12.64 -17.20
C ARG A 40 -23.89 -12.52 -16.88
N VAL A 41 -23.56 -11.63 -15.96
CA VAL A 41 -22.22 -11.51 -15.35
C VAL A 41 -22.40 -11.45 -13.84
N GLU A 42 -21.62 -12.25 -13.12
CA GLU A 42 -21.55 -12.22 -11.66
C GLU A 42 -20.20 -11.69 -11.23
N LEU A 43 -20.22 -10.81 -10.24
CA LEU A 43 -19.07 -10.27 -9.54
C LEU A 43 -19.17 -10.65 -8.07
N VAL A 44 -18.13 -11.27 -7.52
CA VAL A 44 -17.99 -11.48 -6.07
C VAL A 44 -17.09 -10.38 -5.53
N LEU A 45 -17.66 -9.55 -4.67
CA LEU A 45 -17.05 -8.33 -4.15
C LEU A 45 -16.71 -8.53 -2.67
N ARG A 46 -15.57 -8.00 -2.23
CA ARG A 46 -15.17 -7.97 -0.82
C ARG A 46 -14.63 -6.59 -0.45
N ASP A 47 -15.07 -6.02 0.66
CA ASP A 47 -14.56 -4.73 1.13
C ASP A 47 -13.14 -4.86 1.74
N GLU A 48 -12.55 -3.71 2.10
CA GLU A 48 -11.28 -3.65 2.85
C GLU A 48 -11.36 -4.32 4.23
N GLY A 49 -12.56 -4.54 4.75
CA GLY A 49 -12.85 -5.17 6.02
C GLY A 49 -12.55 -4.29 7.23
N THR A 50 -13.06 -4.71 8.38
CA THR A 50 -12.90 -4.04 9.67
C THR A 50 -12.12 -4.92 10.64
N GLY A 51 -11.50 -4.31 11.65
CA GLY A 51 -10.70 -5.02 12.65
C GLY A 51 -9.36 -4.34 12.88
N GLY A 52 -8.51 -4.98 13.69
CA GLY A 52 -7.15 -4.53 13.91
C GLY A 52 -6.20 -5.01 12.81
N PHE A 53 -5.01 -4.44 12.80
CA PHE A 53 -3.93 -4.77 11.87
C PHE A 53 -2.75 -5.48 12.57
N ASP A 54 -2.87 -5.74 13.86
CA ASP A 54 -1.82 -6.44 14.60
C ASP A 54 -1.81 -7.93 14.21
N PRO A 55 -0.65 -8.59 14.21
CA PRO A 55 -0.55 -10.00 13.88
C PRO A 55 -1.45 -10.86 14.77
N GLY A 56 -2.26 -11.71 14.15
CA GLY A 56 -3.22 -12.57 14.86
C GLY A 56 -4.60 -11.94 15.06
N ASP A 57 -4.76 -10.64 14.77
CA ASP A 57 -6.08 -10.03 14.74
C ASP A 57 -6.95 -10.68 13.66
N VAL A 58 -8.26 -10.69 13.89
CA VAL A 58 -9.25 -11.13 12.91
C VAL A 58 -9.82 -9.91 12.22
N ARG A 59 -9.64 -9.82 10.91
CA ARG A 59 -10.38 -8.89 10.06
C ARG A 59 -11.63 -9.54 9.51
N VAL A 60 -12.72 -8.79 9.58
CA VAL A 60 -14.04 -9.20 9.07
C VAL A 60 -14.33 -8.38 7.83
N HIS A 61 -14.47 -9.07 6.70
CA HIS A 61 -14.75 -8.46 5.42
C HIS A 61 -16.18 -8.75 4.99
N ALA A 62 -16.92 -7.71 4.64
CA ALA A 62 -18.19 -7.85 3.96
C ALA A 62 -17.99 -8.51 2.61
N GLN A 63 -18.84 -9.48 2.28
CA GLN A 63 -18.88 -10.04 0.93
C GLN A 63 -20.24 -9.85 0.30
N SER A 64 -20.25 -9.51 -0.98
CA SER A 64 -21.47 -9.36 -1.76
C SER A 64 -21.32 -10.01 -3.13
N ARG A 65 -22.40 -10.55 -3.66
CA ARG A 65 -22.52 -10.93 -5.06
C ARG A 65 -23.37 -9.88 -5.77
N LEU A 66 -22.83 -9.32 -6.85
CA LEU A 66 -23.55 -8.46 -7.77
C LEU A 66 -23.71 -9.18 -9.10
N THR A 67 -24.96 -9.39 -9.51
CA THR A 67 -25.30 -10.08 -10.77
C THR A 67 -25.93 -9.11 -11.74
N ALA A 68 -25.31 -8.86 -12.88
CA ALA A 68 -25.88 -8.09 -13.97
C ALA A 68 -26.68 -8.99 -14.92
N LEU A 69 -27.86 -8.53 -15.34
CA LEU A 69 -28.80 -9.28 -16.17
C LEU A 69 -29.22 -8.50 -17.42
N GLY A 70 -29.35 -9.21 -18.55
CA GLY A 70 -29.72 -8.59 -19.82
C GLY A 70 -28.69 -7.57 -20.25
N ILE A 71 -27.42 -7.99 -20.21
CA ILE A 71 -26.26 -7.14 -20.46
C ILE A 71 -26.33 -6.57 -21.88
N ARG A 72 -26.11 -5.26 -21.96
CA ARG A 72 -26.07 -4.49 -23.20
C ARG A 72 -24.64 -4.09 -23.58
N GLU A 73 -23.80 -3.91 -22.57
CA GLU A 73 -22.38 -3.57 -22.72
C GLU A 73 -21.58 -4.32 -21.65
N TRP A 74 -20.53 -5.00 -22.07
CA TRP A 74 -19.54 -5.61 -21.18
C TRP A 74 -18.17 -5.51 -21.84
N SER A 75 -17.51 -4.39 -21.58
CA SER A 75 -16.28 -3.99 -22.26
C SER A 75 -15.24 -3.48 -21.28
N PHE A 76 -13.99 -3.40 -21.73
CA PHE A 76 -12.88 -2.84 -20.98
C PHE A 76 -12.08 -1.87 -21.85
N LEU A 77 -11.31 -0.99 -21.20
CA LEU A 77 -10.38 -0.07 -21.86
C LEU A 77 -8.96 -0.62 -21.77
N GLY A 78 -8.34 -0.88 -22.92
CA GLY A 78 -6.96 -1.37 -23.01
C GLY A 78 -6.76 -2.34 -24.18
N GLU A 79 -5.52 -2.77 -24.41
CA GLU A 79 -5.19 -3.79 -25.43
C GLU A 79 -5.45 -5.21 -24.92
N HIS A 80 -5.26 -5.43 -23.62
CA HIS A 80 -5.45 -6.69 -22.93
C HIS A 80 -6.27 -6.48 -21.67
N PHE A 81 -7.20 -7.40 -21.41
CA PHE A 81 -7.92 -7.44 -20.15
C PHE A 81 -7.08 -8.21 -19.13
N ASP A 82 -6.87 -7.58 -17.98
CA ASP A 82 -6.26 -8.21 -16.81
C ASP A 82 -7.26 -8.16 -15.66
N HIS A 83 -7.40 -9.26 -14.91
CA HIS A 83 -8.19 -9.32 -13.70
C HIS A 83 -7.29 -9.79 -12.56
N ALA A 84 -7.10 -8.91 -11.57
CA ALA A 84 -6.30 -9.18 -10.39
C ALA A 84 -7.19 -9.11 -9.14
N PRO A 85 -7.49 -10.24 -8.47
CA PRO A 85 -8.33 -10.26 -7.27
C PRO A 85 -7.79 -9.48 -6.06
N ASP A 86 -6.50 -9.16 -6.06
CA ASP A 86 -5.80 -8.33 -5.08
C ASP A 86 -5.75 -6.85 -5.47
N HIS A 87 -6.31 -6.47 -6.62
CA HIS A 87 -6.47 -5.08 -7.01
C HIS A 87 -7.57 -4.40 -6.20
N CYS A 88 -7.20 -3.29 -5.58
CA CYS A 88 -8.09 -2.43 -4.83
C CYS A 88 -8.78 -1.46 -5.80
N MET A 89 -10.09 -1.58 -5.96
CA MET A 89 -10.87 -0.73 -6.86
C MET A 89 -10.85 0.72 -6.36
N ALA A 90 -10.66 1.65 -7.29
CA ALA A 90 -10.68 3.09 -7.02
C ALA A 90 -12.10 3.65 -6.81
N GLY A 91 -13.12 2.80 -6.99
CA GLY A 91 -14.53 3.14 -6.92
C GLY A 91 -15.26 2.78 -8.20
N ALA A 92 -16.57 2.98 -8.18
CA ALA A 92 -17.44 2.80 -9.33
C ALA A 92 -18.19 4.09 -9.64
N ASP A 93 -18.35 4.38 -10.92
CA ASP A 93 -19.20 5.45 -11.42
C ASP A 93 -20.52 4.87 -11.94
N LEU A 94 -21.62 5.57 -11.66
CA LEU A 94 -22.91 5.26 -12.25
C LEU A 94 -22.90 5.63 -13.74
N ILE A 95 -23.31 4.70 -14.59
CA ILE A 95 -23.62 4.97 -15.99
C ILE A 95 -25.15 5.13 -16.07
N GLU A 96 -25.62 6.27 -16.54
CA GLU A 96 -27.03 6.52 -16.83
C GLU A 96 -27.20 6.96 -18.30
N ASP A 97 -28.10 6.29 -19.01
CA ASP A 97 -28.55 6.62 -20.36
C ASP A 97 -30.07 6.41 -20.44
N THR A 98 -30.70 6.99 -21.45
CA THR A 98 -32.15 7.13 -21.64
C THR A 98 -32.97 5.88 -21.31
N ASP A 99 -32.45 4.68 -21.64
CA ASP A 99 -33.11 3.39 -21.38
C ASP A 99 -32.18 2.35 -20.72
N ARG A 100 -31.04 2.78 -20.18
CA ARG A 100 -29.99 1.86 -19.69
C ARG A 100 -29.26 2.43 -18.49
N PHE A 101 -28.88 1.56 -17.59
CA PHE A 101 -28.04 1.94 -16.45
C PHE A 101 -27.01 0.86 -16.15
N GLY A 102 -25.93 1.26 -15.49
CA GLY A 102 -24.78 0.40 -15.29
C GLY A 102 -23.73 1.01 -14.38
N LEU A 103 -22.58 0.36 -14.35
CA LEU A 103 -21.41 0.81 -13.60
C LEU A 103 -20.16 0.79 -14.47
N ALA A 104 -19.32 1.80 -14.29
CA ALA A 104 -17.92 1.78 -14.71
C ALA A 104 -17.05 1.64 -13.46
N PHE A 105 -16.04 0.77 -13.49
CA PHE A 105 -15.15 0.52 -12.36
C PHE A 105 -13.83 -0.05 -12.88
N ASP A 106 -12.82 -0.19 -12.04
CA ASP A 106 -11.52 -0.72 -12.40
C ASP A 106 -11.27 -2.10 -11.77
N VAL A 107 -10.69 -3.02 -12.53
CA VAL A 107 -10.24 -4.32 -12.03
C VAL A 107 -9.00 -4.74 -12.79
N PRO A 108 -7.80 -4.41 -12.32
CA PRO A 108 -6.98 -3.26 -12.76
C PRO A 108 -7.37 -2.54 -14.08
N SER A 109 -7.90 -3.25 -15.07
CA SER A 109 -8.37 -2.63 -16.32
C SER A 109 -9.70 -1.90 -16.07
N PRO A 110 -9.91 -0.66 -16.57
CA PRO A 110 -11.21 -0.01 -16.49
C PRO A 110 -12.25 -0.80 -17.30
N VAL A 111 -13.38 -1.10 -16.69
CA VAL A 111 -14.49 -1.85 -17.29
C VAL A 111 -15.78 -1.04 -17.29
N ARG A 112 -16.67 -1.37 -18.22
CA ARG A 112 -18.02 -0.81 -18.32
C ARG A 112 -19.02 -1.95 -18.43
N LEU A 113 -19.98 -1.95 -17.51
CA LEU A 113 -21.06 -2.94 -17.41
C LEU A 113 -22.40 -2.23 -17.45
N VAL A 114 -23.10 -2.35 -18.58
CA VAL A 114 -24.45 -1.81 -18.75
C VAL A 114 -25.43 -2.97 -18.88
N ALA A 115 -26.49 -2.95 -18.09
CA ALA A 115 -27.45 -4.04 -18.00
C ALA A 115 -28.88 -3.52 -17.91
N THR A 116 -29.85 -4.43 -17.96
CA THR A 116 -31.27 -4.08 -17.75
C THR A 116 -31.68 -4.19 -16.29
N ALA A 117 -30.97 -5.00 -15.51
CA ALA A 117 -31.19 -5.14 -14.09
C ALA A 117 -29.90 -5.62 -13.40
N PHE A 118 -29.82 -5.36 -12.11
CA PHE A 118 -28.83 -5.94 -11.21
C PHE A 118 -29.52 -6.68 -10.06
N GLU A 119 -28.91 -7.75 -9.59
CA GLU A 119 -29.31 -8.45 -8.38
C GLU A 119 -28.15 -8.41 -7.39
N HIS A 120 -28.44 -7.98 -6.16
CA HIS A 120 -27.50 -7.93 -5.07
C HIS A 120 -27.84 -8.98 -4.01
N GLU A 121 -26.82 -9.70 -3.58
CA GLU A 121 -26.90 -10.69 -2.52
C GLU A 121 -25.74 -10.47 -1.54
N ARG A 122 -26.07 -10.26 -0.27
CA ARG A 122 -25.09 -10.30 0.81
C ARG A 122 -24.66 -11.74 1.03
N LEU A 123 -23.36 -12.00 0.95
CA LEU A 123 -22.76 -13.29 1.27
C LEU A 123 -22.32 -13.31 2.75
N PRO A 124 -22.06 -14.50 3.33
CA PRO A 124 -21.43 -14.59 4.64
C PRO A 124 -20.12 -13.81 4.67
N ASP A 125 -19.86 -13.14 5.80
CA ASP A 125 -18.63 -12.38 5.95
C ASP A 125 -17.40 -13.29 5.87
N HIS A 126 -16.32 -12.76 5.30
CA HIS A 126 -15.04 -13.44 5.24
C HIS A 126 -14.18 -13.02 6.43
N HIS A 127 -13.67 -14.01 7.16
CA HIS A 127 -12.81 -13.78 8.32
C HIS A 127 -11.37 -14.15 7.94
N ALA A 128 -10.46 -13.19 8.02
CA ALA A 128 -9.05 -13.38 7.74
C ALA A 128 -8.23 -13.06 8.99
N VAL A 129 -7.26 -13.92 9.31
CA VAL A 129 -6.28 -13.64 10.36
C VAL A 129 -5.15 -12.82 9.75
N VAL A 130 -4.79 -11.71 10.37
CA VAL A 130 -3.72 -10.85 9.90
C VAL A 130 -2.37 -11.57 10.07
N PRO A 131 -1.62 -11.83 8.98
CA PRO A 131 -0.32 -12.45 9.10
C PRO A 131 0.70 -11.46 9.67
N PRO A 132 1.77 -11.95 10.33
CA PRO A 132 2.93 -11.12 10.65
C PRO A 132 3.68 -10.74 9.37
N TRP A 133 4.04 -9.47 9.20
CA TRP A 133 4.84 -8.99 8.07
C TRP A 133 5.70 -7.78 8.44
N THR A 134 6.86 -7.65 7.78
CA THR A 134 7.76 -6.50 7.87
C THR A 134 7.62 -5.63 6.62
N SER A 135 7.77 -4.33 6.78
CA SER A 135 7.81 -3.39 5.65
C SER A 135 9.21 -3.35 5.03
N THR A 136 9.27 -3.35 3.71
CA THR A 136 10.50 -3.11 2.93
C THR A 136 10.67 -1.64 2.53
N SER A 137 9.68 -0.79 2.86
CA SER A 137 9.64 0.61 2.44
C SER A 137 9.72 1.60 3.59
N TRP A 138 9.55 1.17 4.84
CA TRP A 138 9.64 2.06 5.98
C TRP A 138 10.07 1.34 7.25
N LEU A 139 10.64 2.11 8.17
CA LEU A 139 11.06 1.69 9.50
C LEU A 139 10.83 2.86 10.47
N GLN A 140 10.23 2.56 11.61
CA GLN A 140 10.11 3.50 12.72
C GLN A 140 10.94 3.00 13.91
N VAL A 141 11.70 3.89 14.52
CA VAL A 141 12.48 3.61 15.72
C VAL A 141 12.04 4.53 16.84
N THR A 142 11.63 3.95 17.96
CA THR A 142 11.21 4.64 19.17
C THR A 142 12.17 4.34 20.31
N ALA A 143 12.87 5.37 20.79
CA ALA A 143 13.82 5.33 21.89
C ALA A 143 13.64 6.57 22.80
N PRO A 144 12.60 6.61 23.66
CA PRO A 144 12.15 7.83 24.36
C PRO A 144 13.17 8.49 25.29
N ARG A 145 14.26 7.79 25.65
CA ARG A 145 15.34 8.28 26.51
C ARG A 145 16.67 8.45 25.78
N ALA A 146 16.71 8.12 24.49
CA ALA A 146 17.89 8.30 23.66
C ALA A 146 17.86 9.68 23.00
N GLN A 147 19.02 10.28 22.88
CA GLN A 147 19.18 11.40 21.96
C GLN A 147 19.09 10.86 20.54
N VAL A 148 18.40 11.58 19.67
CA VAL A 148 18.43 11.27 18.24
C VAL A 148 19.88 11.46 17.75
N PRO A 149 20.47 10.49 17.02
CA PRO A 149 21.80 10.63 16.44
C PRO A 149 21.84 11.89 15.60
N SER A 150 22.97 12.58 15.63
CA SER A 150 23.28 13.75 14.82
C SER A 150 23.52 13.37 13.34
N PRO A 151 23.47 14.34 12.42
CA PRO A 151 23.69 14.07 11.00
C PRO A 151 25.06 13.39 10.73
N ALA A 152 26.09 13.73 11.51
CA ALA A 152 27.41 13.12 11.41
C ALA A 152 27.44 11.68 11.94
N GLU A 153 26.79 11.40 13.07
CA GLU A 153 26.71 10.04 13.63
C GLU A 153 26.01 9.07 12.67
N TRP A 154 25.02 9.54 11.89
CA TRP A 154 24.44 8.75 10.81
C TRP A 154 25.46 8.42 9.73
N VAL A 155 26.21 9.40 9.23
CA VAL A 155 27.25 9.17 8.20
C VAL A 155 28.30 8.16 8.71
N GLU A 156 28.76 8.32 9.95
CA GLU A 156 29.71 7.39 10.59
C GLU A 156 29.14 5.97 10.73
N ALA A 157 27.85 5.84 11.08
CA ALA A 157 27.21 4.54 11.22
C ALA A 157 27.04 3.80 9.88
N PHE A 158 26.79 4.52 8.79
CA PHE A 158 26.77 3.94 7.44
C PHE A 158 28.17 3.55 6.97
N ASP A 159 29.19 4.38 7.24
CA ASP A 159 30.59 4.06 6.91
C ASP A 159 31.06 2.79 7.63
N ALA A 160 30.70 2.64 8.90
CA ALA A 160 30.96 1.42 9.69
C ALA A 160 30.24 0.15 9.16
N GLU A 161 29.27 0.31 8.26
CA GLU A 161 28.58 -0.75 7.53
C GLU A 161 29.06 -0.87 6.07
N GLY A 162 30.12 -0.14 5.70
CA GLY A 162 30.72 -0.18 4.37
C GLY A 162 29.97 0.64 3.31
N ALA A 163 29.13 1.60 3.71
CA ALA A 163 28.41 2.48 2.80
C ALA A 163 28.76 3.95 3.01
N GLU A 164 29.14 4.62 1.94
CA GLU A 164 29.27 6.08 1.93
C GLU A 164 27.91 6.72 1.64
N VAL A 165 27.54 7.72 2.44
CA VAL A 165 26.31 8.50 2.29
C VAL A 165 26.57 9.99 2.46
N THR A 166 25.68 10.80 1.87
CA THR A 166 25.62 12.24 2.04
C THR A 166 24.19 12.70 2.28
N TRP A 167 24.06 13.85 2.92
CA TRP A 167 22.77 14.49 3.16
C TRP A 167 22.39 15.38 2.00
N ARG A 168 21.11 15.39 1.62
CA ARG A 168 20.59 16.32 0.60
C ARG A 168 19.16 16.74 0.89
N LEU A 169 18.75 17.84 0.28
CA LEU A 169 17.34 18.16 0.11
C LEU A 169 16.81 17.46 -1.16
N TYR A 170 15.49 17.32 -1.28
CA TYR A 170 14.84 16.74 -2.46
C TYR A 170 15.31 17.43 -3.75
N GLY A 171 15.88 16.66 -4.68
CA GLY A 171 16.44 17.13 -5.95
C GLY A 171 17.62 18.10 -5.81
N GLY A 172 18.10 18.35 -4.59
CA GLY A 172 19.18 19.27 -4.28
C GLY A 172 20.56 18.60 -4.28
N PRO A 173 21.64 19.40 -4.20
CA PRO A 173 23.00 18.87 -4.11
C PRO A 173 23.27 18.22 -2.74
N ALA A 174 24.43 17.59 -2.61
CA ALA A 174 24.95 17.17 -1.31
C ALA A 174 25.18 18.39 -0.39
N HIS A 175 24.88 18.21 0.88
CA HIS A 175 25.09 19.18 1.95
C HIS A 175 25.99 18.61 3.04
N PRO A 176 26.85 19.45 3.64
CA PRO A 176 27.67 19.01 4.75
C PRO A 176 26.80 18.87 6.01
N THR A 177 27.19 17.97 6.91
CA THR A 177 26.40 17.53 8.08
C THR A 177 26.01 18.67 9.02
N GLU A 178 26.83 19.70 9.13
CA GLU A 178 26.59 20.88 9.97
C GLU A 178 25.42 21.76 9.51
N ASN A 179 24.99 21.61 8.25
CA ASN A 179 23.86 22.36 7.69
C ASN A 179 22.53 21.61 7.79
N VAL A 180 22.55 20.37 8.30
CA VAL A 180 21.37 19.50 8.40
C VAL A 180 20.69 19.73 9.73
N SER A 181 19.37 19.95 9.72
CA SER A 181 18.60 20.13 10.94
C SER A 181 18.46 18.82 11.70
N ALA A 182 18.49 18.88 13.03
CA ALA A 182 18.38 17.70 13.90
C ALA A 182 16.98 17.05 13.88
N ASP A 183 15.98 17.73 13.31
CA ASP A 183 14.65 17.16 13.08
C ASP A 183 14.55 16.36 11.76
N TYR A 184 15.59 16.43 10.93
CA TYR A 184 15.71 15.82 9.59
C TYR A 184 14.59 16.15 8.62
N THR A 185 13.67 17.05 8.97
CA THR A 185 12.49 17.29 8.14
C THR A 185 12.89 17.86 6.80
N GLY A 186 12.54 17.16 5.73
CA GLY A 186 12.89 17.52 4.34
C GLY A 186 14.28 17.03 3.88
N TRP A 187 15.01 16.31 4.73
CA TRP A 187 16.34 15.78 4.43
C TRP A 187 16.30 14.31 4.01
N PHE A 188 17.23 13.97 3.13
CA PHE A 188 17.43 12.63 2.61
C PHE A 188 18.89 12.21 2.80
N LEU A 189 19.10 10.94 3.15
CA LEU A 189 20.41 10.27 3.01
C LEU A 189 20.45 9.54 1.67
N GLU A 190 21.53 9.71 0.91
CA GLU A 190 21.74 9.07 -0.38
C GLU A 190 23.24 8.84 -0.64
N ARG A 191 23.58 7.92 -1.54
CA ARG A 191 24.95 7.73 -2.03
C ARG A 191 25.41 8.96 -2.81
N PRO A 192 26.64 9.46 -2.59
CA PRO A 192 27.17 10.59 -3.37
C PRO A 192 27.10 10.37 -4.89
N SER A 193 27.30 9.12 -5.35
CA SER A 193 27.25 8.76 -6.77
C SER A 193 25.87 8.88 -7.41
N ARG A 194 24.79 8.97 -6.63
CA ARG A 194 23.39 9.01 -7.11
C ARG A 194 22.77 10.41 -7.04
N VAL A 195 23.45 11.37 -6.41
CA VAL A 195 22.90 12.72 -6.15
C VAL A 195 22.46 13.42 -7.43
N ASP A 196 23.21 13.26 -8.52
CA ASP A 196 22.95 13.90 -9.81
C ASP A 196 21.96 13.12 -10.69
N GLU A 197 21.68 11.86 -10.36
CA GLU A 197 20.84 10.95 -11.17
C GLU A 197 19.43 10.79 -10.59
N HIS A 198 19.28 10.96 -9.29
CA HIS A 198 18.03 10.72 -8.55
C HIS A 198 17.58 11.97 -7.79
N LEU A 199 16.29 12.02 -7.46
CA LEU A 199 15.70 13.16 -6.74
C LEU A 199 15.59 12.94 -5.22
N SER A 200 15.64 11.70 -4.75
CA SER A 200 15.39 11.35 -3.35
C SER A 200 16.47 10.43 -2.78
N GLY A 201 16.09 9.57 -1.84
CA GLY A 201 16.95 8.69 -1.05
C GLY A 201 16.17 8.16 0.15
N LEU A 202 16.84 7.90 1.26
CA LEU A 202 16.19 7.60 2.54
C LEU A 202 15.63 8.89 3.13
N PHE A 203 14.31 9.06 3.09
CA PHE A 203 13.65 10.21 3.69
C PHE A 203 13.55 10.02 5.20
N MET A 204 14.16 10.91 5.97
CA MET A 204 14.19 10.82 7.43
C MET A 204 13.42 11.98 8.03
N PHE A 205 12.68 11.73 9.11
CA PHE A 205 12.18 12.80 9.96
C PHE A 205 12.05 12.31 11.39
N THR A 206 12.16 13.23 12.35
CA THR A 206 11.90 12.92 13.75
C THR A 206 10.56 13.45 14.19
N VAL A 207 9.90 12.69 15.06
CA VAL A 207 8.64 13.08 15.69
C VAL A 207 8.88 13.25 17.18
N GLY A 208 9.47 14.39 17.56
CA GLY A 208 9.86 14.65 18.95
C GLY A 208 11.17 13.94 19.36
N SER A 209 11.44 13.90 20.67
CA SER A 209 12.69 13.35 21.19
C SER A 209 12.70 11.82 21.09
N GLY A 210 13.70 11.25 20.40
CA GLY A 210 13.95 9.82 20.40
C GLY A 210 13.04 9.01 19.46
N HIS A 211 12.31 9.65 18.55
CA HIS A 211 11.54 8.97 17.52
C HIS A 211 12.10 9.30 16.14
N VAL A 212 12.49 8.29 15.39
CA VAL A 212 12.96 8.42 14.00
C VAL A 212 12.05 7.61 13.11
N TYR A 213 11.50 8.23 12.08
CA TYR A 213 10.81 7.54 11.01
C TYR A 213 11.63 7.68 9.74
N VAL A 214 11.74 6.58 8.99
CA VAL A 214 12.39 6.58 7.68
C VAL A 214 11.48 5.92 6.65
N ASP A 215 11.40 6.58 5.50
CA ASP A 215 10.72 6.11 4.30
C ASP A 215 11.75 5.92 3.18
N ARG A 216 11.62 4.79 2.48
CA ARG A 216 12.48 4.41 1.37
C ARG A 216 11.97 5.07 0.08
N LYS A 217 12.65 6.11 -0.42
CA LYS A 217 12.26 6.82 -1.66
C LYS A 217 13.34 6.70 -2.75
N ASP A 218 13.13 5.82 -3.73
CA ASP A 218 14.02 5.67 -4.91
C ASP A 218 15.51 5.47 -4.54
N VAL A 219 15.74 4.59 -3.58
CA VAL A 219 17.07 4.25 -3.06
C VAL A 219 17.42 2.81 -3.38
N ASP A 220 18.72 2.55 -3.56
CA ASP A 220 19.25 1.20 -3.76
C ASP A 220 18.81 0.25 -2.63
N ASP A 221 18.52 -1.00 -2.98
CA ASP A 221 18.13 -2.05 -2.00
C ASP A 221 19.19 -2.22 -0.92
N ASP A 222 20.47 -2.17 -1.28
CA ASP A 222 21.56 -2.40 -0.33
C ASP A 222 21.67 -1.29 0.72
N LEU A 223 21.47 -0.04 0.32
CA LEU A 223 21.52 1.12 1.20
C LEU A 223 20.38 1.11 2.22
N TRP A 224 19.19 0.66 1.81
CA TRP A 224 18.07 0.43 2.73
C TRP A 224 18.44 -0.55 3.85
N TRP A 225 19.08 -1.67 3.51
CA TRP A 225 19.46 -2.67 4.52
C TRP A 225 20.64 -2.20 5.39
N VAL A 226 21.57 -1.42 4.83
CA VAL A 226 22.60 -0.74 5.63
C VAL A 226 21.96 0.18 6.66
N PHE A 227 21.00 1.01 6.25
CA PHE A 227 20.25 1.87 7.18
C PHE A 227 19.61 1.05 8.31
N CYS A 228 18.90 -0.03 7.97
CA CYS A 228 18.23 -0.88 8.94
C CYS A 228 19.19 -1.44 10.01
N ARG A 229 20.42 -1.79 9.63
CA ARG A 229 21.47 -2.24 10.58
C ARG A 229 22.09 -1.09 11.37
N ALA A 230 22.42 0.01 10.71
CA ALA A 230 22.96 1.22 11.34
C ALA A 230 22.01 1.76 12.41
N ALA A 231 20.72 1.82 12.12
CA ALA A 231 19.68 2.24 13.05
C ALA A 231 19.65 1.36 14.32
N ALA A 232 19.75 0.04 14.17
CA ALA A 232 19.81 -0.90 15.30
C ALA A 232 21.01 -0.65 16.23
N ARG A 233 22.16 -0.29 15.66
CA ARG A 233 23.38 0.02 16.41
C ARG A 233 23.28 1.37 17.12
N LEU A 234 22.70 2.37 16.47
CA LEU A 234 22.49 3.71 17.02
C LEU A 234 21.43 3.74 18.12
N PHE A 235 20.45 2.83 18.07
CA PHE A 235 19.39 2.71 19.06
C PHE A 235 19.35 1.31 19.69
N PRO A 236 20.36 0.90 20.46
CA PRO A 236 20.46 -0.46 20.99
C PRO A 236 19.36 -0.82 22.00
N THR A 237 18.68 0.18 22.57
CA THR A 237 17.53 0.00 23.46
C THR A 237 16.23 0.53 22.83
N GLY A 238 16.23 0.76 21.52
CA GLY A 238 15.05 1.22 20.79
C GLY A 238 14.06 0.09 20.50
N GLU A 239 12.81 0.47 20.33
CA GLU A 239 11.77 -0.35 19.72
C GLU A 239 11.70 -0.03 18.23
N PHE A 240 11.76 -1.06 17.40
CA PHE A 240 11.76 -1.00 15.95
C PHE A 240 10.41 -1.50 15.45
N GLU A 241 9.68 -0.65 14.77
CA GLU A 241 8.40 -0.98 14.14
C GLU A 241 8.59 -1.02 12.63
N SER A 242 8.20 -2.14 12.02
CA SER A 242 8.24 -2.34 10.57
C SER A 242 7.06 -3.22 10.18
N GLY A 243 6.24 -2.73 9.25
CA GLY A 243 4.99 -3.40 8.89
C GLY A 243 4.03 -3.43 10.07
N ASN A 244 3.57 -4.62 10.47
CA ASN A 244 2.76 -4.79 11.68
C ASN A 244 3.54 -5.45 12.83
N LEU A 245 4.86 -5.46 12.77
CA LEU A 245 5.72 -6.07 13.77
C LEU A 245 6.52 -5.03 14.55
N ARG A 246 6.76 -5.35 15.82
CA ARG A 246 7.64 -4.62 16.73
C ARG A 246 8.76 -5.52 17.19
N PHE A 247 9.96 -4.94 17.30
CA PHE A 247 11.18 -5.63 17.65
C PHE A 247 11.99 -4.81 18.63
N THR A 248 12.72 -5.46 19.52
CA THR A 248 13.94 -4.88 20.08
C THR A 248 15.03 -4.77 19.01
N ALA A 249 16.07 -3.96 19.25
CA ALA A 249 17.22 -3.88 18.33
C ALA A 249 17.86 -5.24 18.04
N GLU A 250 17.96 -6.12 19.05
CA GLU A 250 18.50 -7.48 18.92
C GLU A 250 17.61 -8.36 18.03
N GLU A 251 16.30 -8.37 18.27
CA GLU A 251 15.35 -9.13 17.45
C GLU A 251 15.31 -8.62 16.01
N TRP A 252 15.42 -7.31 15.81
CA TRP A 252 15.48 -6.70 14.48
C TRP A 252 16.74 -7.16 13.71
N LEU A 253 17.92 -7.11 14.34
CA LEU A 253 19.15 -7.60 13.73
C LEU A 253 19.11 -9.10 13.42
N ALA A 254 18.52 -9.90 14.32
CA ALA A 254 18.31 -11.32 14.09
C ALA A 254 17.37 -11.57 12.90
N ARG A 255 16.31 -10.76 12.78
CA ARG A 255 15.37 -10.81 11.65
C ARG A 255 16.06 -10.51 10.33
N LEU A 256 16.78 -9.39 10.24
CA LEU A 256 17.56 -9.02 9.04
C LEU A 256 18.53 -10.13 8.64
N SER A 257 19.21 -10.74 9.61
CA SER A 257 20.12 -11.85 9.35
C SER A 257 19.41 -13.08 8.79
N SER A 258 18.23 -13.42 9.30
CA SER A 258 17.42 -14.54 8.81
C SER A 258 16.90 -14.33 7.38
N GLU A 259 16.73 -13.08 6.96
CA GLU A 259 16.29 -12.69 5.62
C GLU A 259 17.46 -12.53 4.63
N GLY A 260 18.71 -12.78 5.07
CA GLY A 260 19.88 -12.65 4.22
C GLY A 260 20.43 -11.21 4.13
N HIS A 261 20.00 -10.34 5.03
CA HIS A 261 20.38 -8.92 5.10
C HIS A 261 21.27 -8.59 6.32
N GLY A 262 21.89 -9.61 6.92
CA GLY A 262 22.86 -9.47 8.02
C GLY A 262 24.14 -8.72 7.60
N ALA A 263 24.95 -8.32 8.58
CA ALA A 263 26.27 -7.73 8.30
C ALA A 263 27.18 -8.78 7.62
N GLN A 264 27.92 -8.36 6.59
CA GLN A 264 28.99 -9.16 5.98
C GLN A 264 30.26 -9.08 6.82
#